data_AF-A0A833T3V3-F1
#
_entry.id   AF-A0A833T3V3-F1
#
_cell.length_a   1.000
_cell.length_b   1.000
_cell.length_c   1.000
_cell.angle_alpha   90.00
_cell.angle_beta   90.00
_cell.angle_gamma   90.00
#
_symmetry.space_group_name_H-M   'P 1'
#
loop_
_entity.id
_entity.type
_entity.pdbx_description
1 polymer ?
#
loop_
_entity_poly.entity_id
_entity_poly.type
_entity_poly.pdbx_seq_one_letter_code
_entity_poly.pdbx_strand_id
1 'polypeptide(L)'
;MFFSKFSSSAPISLSLLSVAALDCLVEPDIDARRGYLAGLLRGLWVPRYTRLSDDKASQQALAQFLDDLQCNVLHARLASGSDDICLSNTLQDEEGGNNDETAAFLKLHKVTPLTSENMSTSVQLTSALQTPLQSLYQTVHQVYAPLLLRDDARASLLSQKLKDVLLELDAGLAGTVLLQGGSDAKKPKAAPSDGDEGLMSIATMRDEFAYWEAMQDDARQARRAKKFRAVFDTLMICGV
;
A
#
# COMPACT_ATOMS: atom_id res chain seq x y z
N MET A 1 2.10 27.81 -24.91
CA MET A 1 1.94 26.43 -25.46
C MET A 1 3.24 25.71 -25.18
N PHE A 2 3.39 24.70 -24.32
CA PHE A 2 2.49 23.77 -23.66
C PHE A 2 3.18 23.41 -22.32
N PHE A 3 2.50 23.59 -21.19
CA PHE A 3 2.83 22.91 -19.94
C PHE A 3 1.52 22.32 -19.42
N SER A 4 1.34 21.01 -19.59
CA SER A 4 0.34 20.23 -18.86
C SER A 4 1.10 19.10 -18.16
N LYS A 5 1.18 19.15 -16.82
CA LYS A 5 0.30 18.41 -15.91
C LYS A 5 0.35 16.90 -16.15
N PHE A 6 1.17 16.21 -15.36
CA PHE A 6 0.88 14.85 -14.90
C PHE A 6 1.21 14.79 -13.41
N SER A 7 0.19 15.10 -12.62
CA SER A 7 0.05 14.58 -11.25
C SER A 7 -0.66 13.25 -11.42
N SER A 8 -0.01 12.15 -11.03
CA SER A 8 -0.63 10.83 -11.01
C SER A 8 -0.11 10.08 -9.81
N SER A 9 -0.88 10.19 -8.73
CA SER A 9 -0.90 9.21 -7.64
C SER A 9 -1.54 7.95 -8.21
N ALA A 10 -0.72 6.94 -8.48
CA ALA A 10 -1.17 5.59 -8.80
C ALA A 10 -0.38 4.64 -7.91
N PRO A 11 -1.03 3.69 -7.20
CA PRO A 11 -0.32 2.58 -6.58
C PRO A 11 0.23 1.73 -7.73
N ILE A 12 1.54 1.85 -7.98
CA ILE A 12 2.21 1.05 -8.99
C ILE A 12 2.14 -0.40 -8.49
N SER A 13 1.31 -1.22 -9.14
CA SER A 13 1.48 -2.66 -9.09
C SER A 13 2.87 -2.97 -9.66
N LEU A 14 3.84 -3.18 -8.77
CA LEU A 14 5.25 -3.46 -9.09
C LEU A 14 5.46 -4.87 -9.68
N SER A 15 4.48 -5.40 -10.41
CA SER A 15 4.64 -6.61 -11.23
C SER A 15 5.42 -6.36 -12.53
N LEU A 16 5.83 -5.10 -12.79
CA LEU A 16 6.45 -4.66 -14.04
C LEU A 16 7.65 -3.71 -13.88
N LEU A 17 8.34 -3.70 -12.72
CA LEU A 17 9.72 -3.20 -12.71
C LEU A 17 10.59 -4.25 -13.42
N SER A 18 10.72 -4.04 -14.73
CA SER A 18 11.59 -4.77 -15.62
C SER A 18 12.99 -4.88 -15.01
N VAL A 19 13.50 -6.11 -14.98
CA VAL A 19 14.81 -6.57 -14.54
C VAL A 19 15.99 -5.74 -15.10
N ALA A 20 15.75 -4.88 -16.09
CA ALA A 20 16.76 -4.09 -16.80
C ALA A 20 17.48 -3.00 -15.97
N ALA A 21 17.00 -2.63 -14.78
CA ALA A 21 17.67 -1.63 -13.93
C ALA A 21 18.63 -2.24 -12.89
N LEU A 22 18.73 -3.58 -12.79
CA LEU A 22 19.45 -4.25 -11.72
C LEU A 22 20.95 -4.52 -12.00
N ASP A 23 21.45 -4.19 -13.20
CA ASP A 23 22.78 -4.61 -13.66
C ASP A 23 23.95 -3.71 -13.23
N CYS A 24 23.75 -2.64 -12.45
CA CYS A 24 24.82 -1.64 -12.26
C CYS A 24 25.53 -1.56 -10.90
N LEU A 25 25.23 -2.37 -9.87
CA LEU A 25 26.02 -2.35 -8.61
C LEU A 25 26.10 -3.72 -7.93
N VAL A 26 26.62 -4.72 -8.64
CA VAL A 26 26.98 -6.01 -8.03
C VAL A 26 28.39 -5.90 -7.45
N GLU A 27 28.47 -5.60 -6.16
CA GLU A 27 29.70 -5.81 -5.38
C GLU A 27 30.02 -7.33 -5.37
N PRO A 28 31.29 -7.74 -5.59
CA PRO A 28 31.63 -9.14 -5.66
C PRO A 28 31.72 -9.73 -4.25
N ASP A 29 31.02 -10.85 -4.07
CA ASP A 29 31.08 -11.75 -2.91
C ASP A 29 30.33 -11.30 -1.64
N ILE A 30 29.08 -11.78 -1.53
CA ILE A 30 28.31 -12.19 -0.32
C ILE A 30 26.92 -12.57 -0.89
N ASP A 31 26.71 -13.87 -1.16
CA ASP A 31 25.43 -14.49 -1.58
C ASP A 31 24.56 -13.64 -2.54
N ALA A 32 24.57 -13.98 -3.83
CA ALA A 32 23.77 -13.31 -4.87
C ALA A 32 22.29 -13.11 -4.48
N ARG A 33 21.74 -13.98 -3.63
CA ARG A 33 20.37 -13.86 -3.11
C ARG A 33 20.17 -12.63 -2.22
N ARG A 34 21.16 -12.33 -1.37
CA ARG A 34 21.18 -11.12 -0.51
C ARG A 34 21.29 -9.88 -1.37
N GLY A 35 22.17 -9.90 -2.37
CA GLY A 35 22.33 -8.82 -3.34
C GLY A 35 21.03 -8.50 -4.08
N TYR A 36 20.28 -9.52 -4.50
CA TYR A 36 18.98 -9.36 -5.13
C TYR A 36 17.97 -8.63 -4.24
N LEU A 37 17.78 -9.07 -2.99
CA LEU A 37 16.84 -8.43 -2.06
C LEU A 37 17.27 -6.99 -1.71
N ALA A 38 18.56 -6.78 -1.48
CA ALA A 38 19.11 -5.44 -1.24
C ALA A 38 18.87 -4.50 -2.42
N GLY A 39 19.08 -5.00 -3.65
CA GLY A 39 18.85 -4.26 -4.88
C GLY A 39 17.38 -3.84 -5.04
N LEU A 40 16.44 -4.72 -4.73
CA LEU A 40 15.01 -4.40 -4.77
C LEU A 40 14.62 -3.32 -3.75
N LEU A 41 15.14 -3.39 -2.52
CA LEU A 41 14.86 -2.36 -1.50
C LEU A 41 15.48 -1.00 -1.85
N ARG A 42 16.71 -1.01 -2.38
CA ARG A 42 17.36 0.21 -2.87
C ARG A 42 16.58 0.83 -4.02
N GLY A 43 16.08 0.00 -4.93
CA GLY A 43 15.23 0.44 -6.04
C GLY A 43 13.88 1.01 -5.58
N LEU A 44 13.33 0.48 -4.49
CA LEU A 44 12.05 0.95 -3.93
C LEU A 44 12.18 2.35 -3.31
N TRP A 45 13.28 2.65 -2.62
CA TRP A 45 13.47 3.89 -1.85
C TRP A 45 14.41 4.93 -2.51
N VAL A 46 14.53 4.91 -3.85
CA VAL A 46 15.26 5.93 -4.62
C VAL A 46 14.63 7.31 -4.37
N PRO A 47 15.41 8.38 -4.06
CA PRO A 47 16.85 8.55 -4.28
C PRO A 47 17.74 8.37 -3.04
N ARG A 48 17.23 7.79 -1.94
CA ARG A 48 18.01 7.63 -0.71
C ARG A 48 19.11 6.59 -0.92
N TYR A 49 20.33 6.87 -0.43
CA TYR A 49 21.45 5.92 -0.45
C TYR A 49 21.27 4.87 0.65
N THR A 50 20.17 4.12 0.59
CA THR A 50 19.81 3.18 1.62
C THR A 50 20.74 1.96 1.61
N ARG A 51 21.11 1.53 2.80
CA ARG A 51 21.94 0.33 3.00
C ARG A 51 21.24 -0.60 3.98
N LEU A 52 21.45 -1.90 3.77
CA LEU A 52 20.99 -2.89 4.75
C LEU A 52 21.77 -2.67 6.05
N SER A 53 21.05 -2.65 7.16
CA SER A 53 21.66 -2.57 8.48
C SER A 53 22.55 -3.79 8.72
N ASP A 54 23.74 -3.54 9.27
CA ASP A 54 24.72 -4.58 9.61
C ASP A 54 24.45 -5.20 11.00
N ASP A 55 23.32 -4.85 11.62
CA ASP A 55 22.95 -5.41 12.91
C ASP A 55 22.71 -6.92 12.82
N LYS A 56 23.12 -7.62 13.88
CA LYS A 56 23.04 -9.08 13.96
C LYS A 56 21.60 -9.59 13.77
N ALA A 57 20.59 -8.83 14.21
CA ALA A 57 19.20 -9.24 14.10
C ALA A 57 18.73 -9.21 12.64
N SER A 58 19.01 -8.14 11.90
CA SER A 58 18.71 -8.04 10.46
C SER A 58 19.44 -9.09 9.65
N GLN A 59 20.72 -9.33 9.93
CA GLN A 59 21.48 -10.37 9.24
C GLN A 59 20.91 -11.77 9.49
N GLN A 60 20.54 -12.07 10.74
CA GLN A 60 19.90 -13.33 11.11
C GLN A 60 18.53 -13.46 10.46
N ALA A 61 17.75 -12.38 10.42
CA ALA A 61 16.43 -12.37 9.82
C ALA A 61 16.49 -12.67 8.32
N LEU A 62 17.45 -12.06 7.64
CA LEU A 62 17.72 -12.30 6.23
C LEU A 62 18.15 -13.75 5.97
N ALA A 63 19.05 -14.30 6.79
CA ALA A 63 19.48 -15.69 6.66
C ALA A 63 18.33 -16.68 6.89
N GLN A 64 17.50 -16.45 7.92
CA GLN A 64 16.30 -17.25 8.17
C GLN A 64 15.34 -17.17 7.00
N PHE A 65 15.10 -15.98 6.45
CA PHE A 65 14.25 -15.86 5.27
C PHE A 65 14.83 -16.58 4.05
N LEU A 66 16.14 -16.60 3.83
CA LEU A 66 16.70 -17.29 2.66
C LEU A 66 16.72 -18.81 2.81
N ASP A 67 17.08 -19.31 3.99
CA ASP A 67 17.43 -20.72 4.19
C ASP A 67 16.35 -21.54 4.94
N ASP A 68 15.48 -20.90 5.73
CA ASP A 68 14.38 -21.60 6.41
C ASP A 68 13.12 -21.65 5.54
N LEU A 69 12.66 -22.86 5.24
CA LEU A 69 11.42 -23.11 4.49
C LEU A 69 10.15 -22.71 5.27
N GLN A 70 10.21 -22.68 6.60
CA GLN A 70 9.09 -22.23 7.44
C GLN A 70 9.01 -20.70 7.50
N CYS A 71 10.13 -20.01 7.28
CA CYS A 71 10.15 -18.56 7.19
C CYS A 71 9.67 -18.10 5.82
N ASN A 72 8.51 -17.46 5.78
CA ASN A 72 7.87 -17.02 4.53
C ASN A 72 7.81 -15.51 4.35
N VAL A 73 8.11 -14.75 5.40
CA VAL A 73 7.96 -13.30 5.43
C VAL A 73 9.26 -12.69 5.93
N LEU A 74 9.70 -11.64 5.23
CA LEU A 74 10.77 -10.75 5.65
C LEU A 74 10.29 -9.31 5.51
N HIS A 75 10.14 -8.65 6.65
CA HIS A 75 9.78 -7.26 6.75
C HIS A 75 11.03 -6.39 6.71
N ALA A 76 10.97 -5.30 5.97
CA ALA A 76 12.00 -4.29 5.85
C ALA A 76 11.40 -2.94 6.27
N ARG A 77 12.09 -2.26 7.19
CA ARG A 77 11.69 -0.94 7.69
C ARG A 77 12.83 0.05 7.47
N LEU A 78 12.48 1.19 6.90
CA LEU A 78 13.34 2.35 6.79
C LEU A 78 12.80 3.44 7.70
N ALA A 79 13.53 3.71 8.78
CA ALA A 79 13.15 4.74 9.73
C ALA A 79 13.25 6.14 9.10
N SER A 80 12.33 7.01 9.46
CA SER A 80 12.28 8.40 8.98
C SER A 80 13.59 9.15 9.29
N GLY A 81 14.37 9.46 8.25
CA GLY A 81 15.65 10.18 8.39
C GLY A 81 16.87 9.28 8.64
N SER A 82 16.70 7.97 8.60
CA SER A 82 17.79 6.99 8.52
C SER A 82 18.01 6.56 7.07
N ASP A 83 19.23 6.14 6.76
CA ASP A 83 19.56 5.43 5.52
C ASP A 83 19.74 3.91 5.76
N ASP A 84 19.61 3.47 7.02
CA ASP A 84 19.76 2.08 7.41
C ASP A 84 18.40 1.36 7.38
N ILE A 85 18.34 0.27 6.61
CA ILE A 85 17.18 -0.60 6.48
C ILE A 85 17.28 -1.73 7.51
N CYS A 86 16.33 -1.78 8.43
CA CYS A 86 16.21 -2.86 9.41
C CYS A 86 15.35 -4.00 8.86
N LEU A 87 15.76 -5.24 9.10
CA LEU A 87 15.06 -6.44 8.64
C LEU A 87 14.52 -7.27 9.83
N SER A 88 13.31 -7.79 9.70
CA SER A 88 12.68 -8.67 10.70
C SER A 88 11.80 -9.73 10.04
N ASN A 89 11.69 -10.94 10.62
CA ASN A 89 10.76 -11.98 10.14
C ASN A 89 9.37 -11.88 10.75
N THR A 90 9.17 -10.87 11.60
CA THR A 90 7.89 -10.53 12.22
C THR A 90 7.34 -9.28 11.58
N LEU A 91 6.06 -9.32 11.21
CA LEU A 91 5.29 -8.14 10.87
C LEU A 91 4.95 -7.43 12.18
N GLN A 92 5.72 -6.39 12.52
CA GLN A 92 5.45 -5.54 13.65
C GLN A 92 4.99 -4.18 13.14
N ASP A 93 3.73 -3.89 13.42
CA ASP A 93 3.14 -2.55 13.35
C ASP A 93 3.61 -1.83 14.63
N GLU A 94 4.89 -1.44 14.65
CA GLU A 94 5.36 -0.58 15.74
C GLU A 94 4.63 0.74 15.56
N GLU A 95 3.85 1.17 16.56
CA GLU A 95 3.18 2.48 16.64
C GLU A 95 4.17 3.68 16.64
N GLY A 96 5.41 3.46 16.18
CA GLY A 96 6.51 4.39 16.16
C GLY A 96 6.57 5.17 14.85
N GLY A 97 6.17 6.43 14.92
CA GLY A 97 6.51 7.46 13.94
C GLY A 97 5.70 7.39 12.65
N ASN A 98 4.84 8.38 12.44
CA ASN A 98 3.86 8.50 11.36
C ASN A 98 4.41 8.51 9.91
N ASN A 99 5.69 8.17 9.66
CA ASN A 99 6.36 8.33 8.37
C ASN A 99 7.39 7.23 8.01
N ASP A 100 7.49 6.15 8.79
CA ASP A 100 8.43 5.07 8.45
C ASP A 100 8.00 4.33 7.19
N GLU A 101 8.94 4.18 6.24
CA GLU A 101 8.68 3.48 4.99
C GLU A 101 8.88 1.98 5.22
N THR A 102 7.88 1.18 4.87
CA THR A 102 7.93 -0.27 5.11
C THR A 102 7.71 -1.07 3.84
N ALA A 103 8.34 -2.24 3.79
CA ALA A 103 8.17 -3.21 2.73
C ALA A 103 8.20 -4.62 3.30
N ALA A 104 7.54 -5.56 2.64
CA ALA A 104 7.52 -6.95 3.01
C ALA A 104 7.85 -7.82 1.79
N PHE A 105 8.78 -8.74 1.96
CA PHE A 105 8.99 -9.85 1.04
C PHE A 105 8.18 -11.06 1.49
N LEU A 106 7.53 -11.70 0.53
CA LEU A 106 6.74 -12.91 0.72
C LEU A 106 7.25 -14.00 -0.21
N LYS A 107 7.45 -15.22 0.32
CA LYS A 107 7.69 -16.41 -0.51
C LYS A 107 6.38 -16.93 -1.09
N LEU A 108 6.31 -17.04 -2.40
CA LEU A 108 5.15 -17.57 -3.12
C LEU A 108 5.10 -19.11 -3.09
N HIS A 109 6.26 -19.76 -3.17
CA HIS A 109 6.37 -21.22 -3.23
C HIS A 109 7.02 -21.78 -1.95
N LYS A 110 6.20 -22.25 -1.02
CA LYS A 110 6.65 -22.72 0.32
C LYS A 110 7.48 -24.02 0.31
N VAL A 111 7.51 -24.74 -0.81
CA VAL A 111 8.10 -26.09 -0.92
C VAL A 111 9.47 -26.08 -1.61
N THR A 112 9.84 -24.98 -2.26
CA THR A 112 11.08 -24.90 -3.04
C THR A 112 12.08 -24.01 -2.31
N PRO A 113 13.33 -24.45 -2.06
CA PRO A 113 14.35 -23.60 -1.48
C PRO A 113 14.64 -22.39 -2.39
N LEU A 114 14.93 -21.24 -1.79
CA LEU A 114 15.28 -20.04 -2.56
C LEU A 114 16.70 -20.16 -3.09
N THR A 115 16.82 -20.16 -4.42
CA THR A 115 18.07 -20.14 -5.18
C THR A 115 18.19 -18.81 -5.92
N SER A 116 19.41 -18.40 -6.28
CA SER A 116 19.63 -17.16 -7.05
C SER A 116 18.84 -17.10 -8.36
N GLU A 117 18.56 -18.26 -8.98
CA GLU A 117 17.82 -18.36 -10.24
C GLU A 117 16.29 -18.23 -10.07
N ASN A 118 15.75 -18.63 -8.92
CA ASN A 118 14.29 -18.68 -8.70
C ASN A 118 13.73 -17.48 -7.92
N MET A 119 14.60 -16.60 -7.41
CA MET A 119 14.15 -15.48 -6.56
C MET A 119 13.16 -14.55 -7.25
N SER A 120 13.36 -14.27 -8.54
CA SER A 120 12.53 -13.36 -9.32
C SER A 120 11.09 -13.83 -9.51
N THR A 121 10.85 -15.14 -9.46
CA THR A 121 9.53 -15.76 -9.63
C THR A 121 8.96 -16.31 -8.32
N SER A 122 9.79 -16.44 -7.28
CA SER A 122 9.41 -17.06 -6.01
C SER A 122 9.26 -16.07 -4.86
N VAL A 123 9.73 -14.84 -5.02
CA VAL A 123 9.62 -13.78 -4.01
C VAL A 123 8.77 -12.64 -4.54
N GLN A 124 7.74 -12.26 -3.79
CA GLN A 124 6.96 -11.06 -4.01
C GLN A 124 7.42 -9.96 -3.06
N LEU A 125 7.59 -8.74 -3.58
CA LEU A 125 7.83 -7.54 -2.80
C LEU A 125 6.55 -6.70 -2.74
N THR A 126 6.14 -6.33 -1.54
CA THR A 126 5.01 -5.42 -1.30
C THR A 126 5.48 -4.25 -0.45
N SER A 127 5.38 -3.04 -0.95
CA SER A 127 5.63 -1.81 -0.20
C SER A 127 4.36 -1.27 0.41
N ALA A 128 4.41 -0.77 1.65
CA ALA A 128 3.32 -0.02 2.25
C ALA A 128 3.75 1.46 2.39
N LEU A 129 3.17 2.31 1.53
CA LEU A 129 3.30 3.78 1.60
C LEU A 129 2.21 4.42 2.47
N GLN A 130 1.21 3.62 2.84
CA GLN A 130 0.03 4.01 3.59
C GLN A 130 -0.21 3.00 4.71
N THR A 131 -1.16 3.29 5.61
CA THR A 131 -1.54 2.33 6.65
C THR A 131 -1.94 0.98 6.03
N PRO A 132 -1.75 -0.15 6.72
CA PRO A 132 -2.11 -1.47 6.18
C PRO A 132 -3.55 -1.55 5.67
N LEU A 133 -4.47 -0.85 6.35
CA LEU A 133 -5.87 -0.76 5.98
C LEU A 133 -6.09 0.01 4.67
N GLN A 134 -5.43 1.17 4.52
CA GLN A 134 -5.47 1.95 3.27
C GLN A 134 -4.85 1.18 2.10
N SER A 135 -3.69 0.56 2.31
CA SER A 135 -3.02 -0.25 1.29
C SER A 135 -3.90 -1.42 0.83
N LEU A 136 -4.59 -2.09 1.76
CA LEU A 136 -5.54 -3.14 1.44
C LEU A 136 -6.73 -2.61 0.62
N TYR A 137 -7.34 -1.49 1.04
CA TYR A 137 -8.43 -0.87 0.30
C TYR A 137 -8.01 -0.53 -1.14
N GLN A 138 -6.90 0.18 -1.33
CA GLN A 138 -6.44 0.57 -2.65
C GLN A 138 -6.14 -0.66 -3.53
N THR A 139 -5.48 -1.67 -2.97
CA THR A 139 -5.13 -2.90 -3.69
C THR A 139 -6.39 -3.69 -4.11
N VAL A 140 -7.39 -3.78 -3.23
CA VAL A 140 -8.65 -4.45 -3.56
C VAL A 140 -9.46 -3.62 -4.55
N HIS A 141 -9.71 -2.35 -4.24
CA HIS A 141 -10.58 -1.46 -5.00
C HIS A 141 -10.07 -1.18 -6.41
N GLN A 142 -8.76 -0.90 -6.54
CA GLN A 142 -8.18 -0.45 -7.81
C GLN A 142 -7.63 -1.60 -8.66
N VAL A 143 -7.12 -2.67 -8.04
CA VAL A 143 -6.41 -3.73 -8.76
C VAL A 143 -7.27 -4.99 -8.82
N TYR A 144 -7.58 -5.61 -7.68
CA TYR A 144 -8.19 -6.94 -7.69
C TYR A 144 -9.67 -6.93 -8.06
N ALA A 145 -10.49 -6.02 -7.53
CA ALA A 145 -11.92 -5.98 -7.85
C ALA A 145 -12.16 -5.76 -9.35
N PRO A 146 -11.51 -4.80 -10.03
CA PRO A 146 -11.68 -4.64 -11.48
C PRO A 146 -11.16 -5.85 -12.27
N LEU A 147 -10.00 -6.41 -11.93
CA LEU A 147 -9.40 -7.54 -12.65
C LEU A 147 -10.18 -8.85 -12.47
N LEU A 148 -10.88 -9.01 -11.36
CA LEU A 148 -11.62 -10.23 -11.03
C LEU A 148 -13.09 -10.15 -11.42
N LEU A 149 -13.69 -8.95 -11.41
CA LEU A 149 -15.11 -8.77 -11.67
C LEU A 149 -15.42 -8.27 -13.08
N ARG A 150 -14.53 -7.52 -13.73
CA ARG A 150 -14.79 -6.93 -15.06
C ARG A 150 -14.24 -7.76 -16.22
N ASP A 151 -13.17 -8.53 -15.99
CA ASP A 151 -12.64 -9.44 -17.02
C ASP A 151 -13.52 -10.69 -17.10
N ASP A 152 -14.38 -10.81 -18.11
CA ASP A 152 -15.33 -11.93 -18.27
C ASP A 152 -14.66 -13.32 -18.16
N ALA A 153 -13.43 -13.46 -18.68
CA ALA A 153 -12.67 -14.71 -18.62
C ALA A 153 -12.24 -15.09 -17.19
N ARG A 154 -11.96 -14.11 -16.32
CA ARG A 154 -11.58 -14.35 -14.91
C ARG A 154 -12.80 -14.36 -14.00
N ALA A 155 -13.76 -13.49 -14.28
CA ALA A 155 -15.04 -13.45 -13.59
C ALA A 155 -15.81 -14.77 -13.74
N SER A 156 -15.67 -15.48 -14.86
CA SER A 156 -16.29 -16.81 -15.02
C SER A 156 -15.66 -17.91 -14.17
N LEU A 157 -14.42 -17.73 -13.69
CA LEU A 157 -13.75 -18.66 -12.77
C LEU A 157 -14.21 -18.50 -11.31
N LEU A 158 -14.83 -17.37 -10.98
CA LEU A 158 -15.27 -17.04 -9.63
C LEU A 158 -16.73 -17.43 -9.43
N SER A 159 -17.00 -18.14 -8.33
CA SER A 159 -18.38 -18.37 -7.91
C SER A 159 -19.07 -17.05 -7.59
N GLN A 160 -20.39 -16.97 -7.82
CA GLN A 160 -21.16 -15.76 -7.53
C GLN A 160 -20.98 -15.30 -6.08
N LYS A 161 -20.97 -16.26 -5.13
CA LYS A 161 -20.73 -15.98 -3.72
C LYS A 161 -19.40 -15.26 -3.46
N LEU A 162 -18.33 -15.63 -4.17
CA LEU A 162 -17.02 -14.99 -4.00
C LEU A 162 -17.01 -13.57 -4.58
N LYS A 163 -17.76 -13.32 -5.65
CA LYS A 163 -17.95 -11.98 -6.20
C LYS A 163 -18.70 -11.08 -5.22
N ASP A 164 -19.78 -11.59 -4.63
CA ASP A 164 -20.58 -10.84 -3.65
C ASP A 164 -19.74 -10.48 -2.41
N VAL A 165 -18.97 -11.43 -1.88
CA VAL A 165 -18.03 -11.18 -0.75
C VAL A 165 -16.97 -10.15 -1.11
N LEU A 166 -16.46 -10.17 -2.34
CA LEU A 166 -15.45 -9.20 -2.78
C LEU A 166 -16.03 -7.78 -2.87
N LEU A 167 -17.26 -7.64 -3.34
CA LEU A 167 -17.97 -6.36 -3.37
C LEU A 167 -18.29 -5.85 -1.96
N GLU A 168 -18.73 -6.73 -1.06
CA GLU A 168 -18.98 -6.37 0.35
C GLU A 168 -17.70 -5.94 1.06
N LEU A 169 -16.59 -6.64 0.82
CA LEU A 169 -15.28 -6.28 1.37
C LEU A 169 -14.83 -4.92 0.85
N ASP A 170 -14.94 -4.67 -0.45
CA ASP A 170 -14.58 -3.39 -1.08
C ASP A 170 -15.38 -2.23 -0.48
N ALA A 171 -16.70 -2.38 -0.36
CA ALA A 171 -17.58 -1.39 0.23
C ALA A 171 -17.28 -1.15 1.72
N GLY A 172 -17.03 -2.22 2.49
CA GLY A 172 -16.68 -2.12 3.90
C GLY A 172 -15.33 -1.43 4.15
N LEU A 173 -14.34 -1.72 3.30
CA LEU A 173 -13.04 -1.06 3.34
C LEU A 173 -13.15 0.42 2.95
N ALA A 174 -13.91 0.74 1.90
CA ALA A 174 -14.17 2.13 1.50
C ALA A 174 -14.78 2.92 2.65
N GLY A 175 -15.85 2.40 3.27
CA GLY A 175 -16.49 3.05 4.41
C GLY A 175 -15.52 3.29 5.56
N THR A 176 -14.73 2.28 5.93
CA THR A 176 -13.78 2.40 7.05
C THR A 176 -12.65 3.38 6.74
N VAL A 177 -12.03 3.32 5.56
CA VAL A 177 -10.92 4.20 5.19
C VAL A 177 -11.37 5.66 5.03
N LEU A 178 -12.55 5.89 4.45
CA LEU A 178 -13.11 7.24 4.29
C LEU A 178 -13.55 7.83 5.63
N LEU A 179 -14.11 7.03 6.54
CA LEU A 179 -14.51 7.45 7.89
C LEU A 179 -13.31 7.68 8.81
N GLN A 180 -12.28 6.83 8.72
CA GLN A 180 -11.11 6.89 9.60
C GLN A 180 -10.15 8.03 9.19
N GLY A 181 -10.18 8.49 7.94
CA GLY A 181 -9.62 9.79 7.57
C GLY A 181 -10.27 10.97 8.33
N GLY A 182 -11.46 10.79 8.90
CA GLY A 182 -12.13 11.76 9.77
C GLY A 182 -12.08 11.45 11.27
N SER A 183 -11.48 10.34 11.71
CA SER A 183 -11.62 9.84 13.08
C SER A 183 -10.35 9.19 13.60
N ASP A 184 -9.40 10.04 14.02
CA ASP A 184 -8.48 9.74 15.12
C ASP A 184 -9.27 9.62 16.43
N ALA A 185 -9.98 8.52 16.60
CA ALA A 185 -10.63 8.17 17.86
C ALA A 185 -9.60 7.52 18.81
N LYS A 186 -8.57 8.28 19.22
CA LYS A 186 -7.91 8.19 20.54
C LYS A 186 -6.76 9.20 20.69
N LYS A 187 -7.07 10.45 21.01
CA LYS A 187 -6.31 11.21 22.03
C LYS A 187 -7.13 12.35 22.64
N PRO A 188 -7.16 12.50 23.97
CA PRO A 188 -7.77 13.65 24.60
C PRO A 188 -6.82 14.86 24.52
N LYS A 189 -7.38 16.00 24.08
CA LYS A 189 -6.87 17.38 24.23
C LYS A 189 -5.45 17.68 23.73
N ALA A 190 -5.34 18.31 22.55
CA ALA A 190 -4.72 19.63 22.38
C ALA A 190 -4.84 20.14 20.93
N ALA A 191 -5.31 21.38 20.79
CA ALA A 191 -5.30 22.28 19.62
C ALA A 191 -6.18 21.93 18.39
N PRO A 192 -6.80 22.95 17.74
CA PRO A 192 -7.68 22.76 16.60
C PRO A 192 -6.83 22.63 15.34
N SER A 193 -6.45 21.41 14.98
CA SER A 193 -6.01 21.15 13.60
C SER A 193 -7.25 21.05 12.74
N ASP A 194 -7.24 21.84 11.67
CA ASP A 194 -8.32 21.98 10.70
C ASP A 194 -8.72 20.61 10.11
N GLY A 195 -10.01 20.39 9.89
CA GLY A 195 -10.59 19.08 9.56
C GLY A 195 -10.34 18.62 8.13
N ASP A 196 -9.08 18.59 7.71
CA ASP A 196 -8.63 18.38 6.32
C ASP A 196 -7.99 17.01 6.09
N GLU A 197 -7.70 16.24 7.15
CA GLU A 197 -7.04 14.94 7.03
C GLU A 197 -7.90 13.90 6.28
N GLY A 198 -9.23 13.99 6.42
CA GLY A 198 -10.17 13.13 5.69
C GLY A 198 -10.37 13.54 4.24
N LEU A 199 -10.05 14.78 3.89
CA LEU A 199 -10.04 15.25 2.51
C LEU A 199 -8.83 14.70 1.75
N MET A 200 -7.74 14.37 2.45
CA MET A 200 -6.53 13.78 1.86
C MET A 200 -6.73 12.35 1.33
N SER A 201 -7.81 11.65 1.75
CA SER A 201 -8.15 10.30 1.26
C SER A 201 -9.06 10.30 0.03
N ILE A 202 -9.60 11.46 -0.36
CA ILE A 202 -10.48 11.61 -1.53
C ILE A 202 -9.62 11.64 -2.80
N ALA A 203 -9.55 10.53 -3.51
CA ALA A 203 -8.76 10.40 -4.75
C ALA A 203 -9.63 10.51 -6.02
N THR A 204 -10.92 10.19 -5.92
CA THR A 204 -11.85 10.18 -7.04
C THR A 204 -13.16 10.90 -6.70
N MET A 205 -13.91 11.27 -7.74
CA MET A 205 -15.26 11.85 -7.59
C MET A 205 -16.17 10.96 -6.74
N ARG A 206 -16.07 9.63 -6.85
CA ARG A 206 -16.89 8.70 -6.07
C ARG A 206 -16.54 8.74 -4.58
N ASP A 207 -15.25 8.83 -4.27
CA ASP A 207 -14.77 8.98 -2.90
C ASP A 207 -15.33 10.27 -2.26
N GLU A 208 -15.44 11.34 -3.04
CA GLU A 208 -15.99 12.61 -2.58
C GLU A 208 -17.47 12.50 -2.21
N PHE A 209 -18.28 11.82 -3.04
CA PHE A 209 -19.69 11.55 -2.70
C PHE A 209 -19.83 10.70 -1.44
N ALA A 210 -19.08 9.60 -1.35
CA ALA A 210 -19.13 8.70 -0.21
C ALA A 210 -18.69 9.40 1.09
N TYR A 211 -17.62 10.21 1.03
CA TYR A 211 -17.15 11.00 2.16
C TYR A 211 -18.22 11.97 2.66
N TRP A 212 -18.80 12.79 1.77
CA TRP A 212 -19.82 13.77 2.18
C TRP A 212 -21.14 13.15 2.60
N GLU A 213 -21.49 11.96 2.10
CA GLU A 213 -22.63 11.19 2.59
C GLU A 213 -22.40 10.72 4.02
N ALA A 214 -21.23 10.15 4.30
CA ALA A 214 -20.84 9.70 5.63
C ALA A 214 -20.76 10.84 6.66
N MET A 215 -20.41 12.05 6.22
CA MET A 215 -20.25 13.22 7.09
C MET A 215 -21.55 13.97 7.43
N GLN A 216 -22.72 13.45 7.00
CA GLN A 216 -24.02 14.09 7.30
C GLN A 216 -24.37 14.05 8.79
N ASP A 217 -23.88 13.04 9.51
CA ASP A 217 -24.16 12.84 10.93
C ASP A 217 -23.12 13.49 11.86
N ASP A 218 -21.99 13.98 11.31
CA ASP A 218 -21.01 14.76 12.07
C ASP A 218 -21.49 16.21 12.22
N ALA A 219 -21.80 16.63 13.44
CA ALA A 219 -22.28 17.97 13.75
C ALA A 219 -21.36 19.11 13.24
N ARG A 220 -20.05 18.87 13.08
CA ARG A 220 -19.09 19.86 12.57
C ARG A 220 -19.13 20.00 11.06
N GLN A 221 -19.31 18.88 10.35
CA GLN A 221 -19.20 18.82 8.89
C GLN A 221 -20.55 18.69 8.18
N ALA A 222 -21.63 18.40 8.91
CA ALA A 222 -22.99 18.23 8.38
C ALA A 222 -23.46 19.44 7.55
N ARG A 223 -23.05 20.67 7.93
CA ARG A 223 -23.34 21.88 7.14
C ARG A 223 -22.64 21.88 5.78
N ARG A 224 -21.38 21.42 5.72
CA ARG A 224 -20.60 21.31 4.48
C ARG A 224 -21.13 20.17 3.62
N ALA A 225 -21.41 19.01 4.21
CA ALA A 225 -22.06 17.87 3.56
C ALA A 225 -23.40 18.24 2.92
N LYS A 226 -24.28 18.95 3.65
CA LYS A 226 -25.56 19.43 3.12
C LYS A 226 -25.38 20.40 1.96
N LYS A 227 -24.40 21.29 2.03
CA LYS A 227 -24.10 22.25 0.95
C LYS A 227 -23.57 21.54 -0.29
N PHE A 228 -22.69 20.56 -0.12
CA PHE A 228 -22.19 19.72 -1.21
C PHE A 228 -23.36 19.02 -1.92
N ARG A 229 -24.21 18.31 -1.17
CA ARG A 229 -25.40 17.63 -1.71
C ARG A 229 -26.34 18.58 -2.47
N ALA A 230 -26.63 19.75 -1.91
CA ALA A 230 -27.53 20.73 -2.55
C ALA A 230 -27.00 21.24 -3.90
N VAL A 231 -25.68 21.41 -4.05
CA VAL A 231 -25.08 21.81 -5.34
C VAL A 231 -25.30 20.73 -6.40
N PHE A 232 -25.13 19.46 -6.05
CA PHE A 232 -25.36 18.36 -6.99
C PHE A 232 -26.83 18.13 -7.31
N ASP A 233 -27.74 18.28 -6.33
CA ASP A 233 -29.17 18.25 -6.60
C ASP A 233 -29.56 19.35 -7.62
N THR A 234 -28.92 20.53 -7.53
CA THR A 234 -29.14 21.62 -8.48
C THR A 234 -28.58 21.28 -9.88
N LEU A 235 -27.44 20.60 -9.97
CA LEU A 235 -26.83 20.17 -11.23
C LEU A 235 -27.62 19.04 -11.90
N MET A 236 -28.12 18.08 -11.12
CA MET A 236 -28.94 16.95 -11.61
C MET A 236 -30.35 17.39 -12.06
N ILE A 237 -30.87 18.51 -11.53
CA ILE A 237 -32.15 19.09 -11.94
C ILE A 237 -32.00 19.99 -13.19
N CYS A 238 -30.79 20.52 -13.47
CA CYS A 238 -30.53 21.39 -14.63
C CYS A 238 -29.94 20.70 -15.87
N GLY A 239 -29.75 19.37 -15.86
CA GLY A 239 -29.64 18.57 -17.08
C GLY A 239 -28.26 17.97 -17.39
N VAL A 240 -28.26 16.64 -17.50
CA VAL A 240 -28.06 15.95 -18.80
C VAL A 240 -29.34 15.18 -19.10
#